data_AF-A0A0F9T3T1-F1
#
_entry.id   AF-A0A0F9T3T1-F1
#
_cell.length_a   1.000
_cell.length_b   1.000
_cell.length_c   1.000
_cell.angle_alpha   90.00
_cell.angle_beta   90.00
_cell.angle_gamma   90.00
#
_symmetry.space_group_name_H-M   'P 1'
#
loop_
_entity.id
_entity.type
_entity.pdbx_description
1 polymer ?
#
loop_
_entity_poly.entity_id
_entity_poly.type
_entity_poly.pdbx_seq_one_letter_code
_entity_poly.pdbx_strand_id
1 'polypeptide(L)'
;MNDKYILDENHQLIECDDLMKWANWFENAKRRVAKTTLANDVMVSTVFLGLDHNFGKGTPILFETMIFGGEFDQEMDRYSTWDEAEKGHEKMVAKAKSHFYQHKEKRQSRL
;
A
#
# COMPACT_ATOMS: atom_id res chain seq x y z
N MET A 1 23.42 6.28 -6.19
CA MET A 1 22.15 5.53 -6.08
C MET A 1 21.17 6.52 -5.52
N ASN A 2 20.11 6.81 -6.26
CA ASN A 2 19.13 7.80 -5.85
C ASN A 2 18.03 7.08 -5.08
N ASP A 3 17.75 7.51 -3.87
CA ASP A 3 16.77 6.90 -2.97
C ASP A 3 15.41 7.61 -3.03
N LYS A 4 15.32 8.74 -3.75
CA LYS A 4 14.16 9.63 -3.78
C LYS A 4 13.45 9.57 -5.12
N TYR A 5 12.14 9.36 -5.05
CA TYR A 5 11.26 9.26 -6.22
C TYR A 5 10.03 10.14 -6.04
N ILE A 6 9.55 10.71 -7.15
CA ILE A 6 8.27 11.42 -7.24
C ILE A 6 7.40 10.76 -8.31
N LEU A 7 6.10 11.07 -8.29
CA LEU A 7 5.16 10.70 -9.36
C LEU A 7 4.81 11.92 -10.20
N ASP A 8 4.69 11.72 -11.51
CA ASP A 8 4.01 12.66 -12.39
C ASP A 8 2.48 12.51 -12.35
N GLU A 9 1.79 13.26 -13.20
CA GLU A 9 0.33 13.25 -13.33
C GLU A 9 -0.25 11.92 -13.84
N ASN A 10 0.57 11.07 -14.47
CA ASN A 10 0.21 9.75 -15.02
C ASN A 10 0.76 8.61 -14.16
N HIS A 11 1.12 8.91 -12.90
CA HIS A 11 1.71 7.96 -11.95
C HIS A 11 3.02 7.30 -12.43
N GLN A 12 3.76 7.94 -13.32
CA GLN A 12 5.09 7.48 -13.72
C GLN A 12 6.13 7.87 -12.69
N LEU A 13 7.07 6.95 -12.45
CA LEU A 13 8.17 7.12 -11.50
C LEU A 13 9.24 8.05 -12.08
N ILE A 14 9.57 9.10 -11.34
CA ILE A 14 10.65 10.03 -11.69
C ILE A 14 11.66 10.06 -10.53
N GLU A 15 12.91 9.73 -10.83
CA GLU A 15 14.03 9.92 -9.90
C GLU A 15 14.24 11.41 -9.60
N CYS A 16 14.43 11.74 -8.33
CA CYS A 16 14.55 13.13 -7.88
C CYS A 16 15.77 13.31 -6.97
N ASP A 17 16.92 13.63 -7.59
CA ASP A 17 18.17 13.94 -6.86
C ASP A 17 18.07 15.22 -6.02
N ASP A 18 17.21 16.17 -6.43
CA ASP A 18 17.00 17.42 -5.71
C ASP A 18 16.15 17.20 -4.45
N LEU A 19 16.79 17.31 -3.29
CA LEU A 19 16.18 17.14 -1.98
C LEU A 19 15.04 18.13 -1.72
N MET A 20 15.21 19.40 -2.10
CA MET A 20 14.20 20.43 -1.82
C MET A 20 12.99 20.25 -2.72
N LYS A 21 13.22 19.91 -3.99
CA LYS A 21 12.14 19.56 -4.93
C LYS A 21 11.37 18.33 -4.44
N TRP A 22 12.08 17.28 -4.03
CA TRP A 22 11.46 16.07 -3.50
C TRP A 22 10.66 16.36 -2.22
N ALA A 23 11.23 17.10 -1.26
CA ALA A 23 10.57 17.41 0.01
C ALA A 23 9.28 18.21 -0.20
N ASN A 24 9.33 19.26 -1.02
CA ASN A 24 8.15 20.05 -1.36
C ASN A 24 7.08 19.21 -2.07
N TRP A 25 7.48 18.32 -2.99
CA TRP A 25 6.56 17.40 -3.62
C TRP A 25 5.96 16.42 -2.59
N PHE A 26 6.78 15.82 -1.73
CA PHE A 26 6.37 14.78 -0.78
C PHE A 26 5.34 15.27 0.25
N GLU A 27 5.49 16.52 0.69
CA GLU A 27 4.57 17.19 1.61
C GLU A 27 3.19 17.44 0.98
N ASN A 28 3.14 17.75 -0.32
CA ASN A 28 1.92 18.23 -0.97
C ASN A 28 1.25 17.20 -1.90
N ALA A 29 1.96 16.13 -2.28
CA ALA A 29 1.49 15.18 -3.28
C ALA A 29 0.40 14.25 -2.77
N LYS A 30 -0.52 13.89 -3.67
CA LYS A 30 -1.50 12.81 -3.45
C LYS A 30 -0.82 11.46 -3.70
N ARG A 31 -0.22 10.91 -2.64
CA ARG A 31 0.55 9.65 -2.71
C ARG A 31 -0.28 8.37 -2.51
N ARG A 32 -1.59 8.48 -2.35
CA ARG A 32 -2.45 7.31 -2.09
C ARG A 32 -2.84 6.67 -3.41
N VAL A 33 -2.48 5.40 -3.57
CA VAL A 33 -2.90 4.57 -4.71
C VAL A 33 -4.36 4.16 -4.51
N ALA A 34 -4.65 3.54 -3.36
CA ALA A 34 -5.98 3.04 -3.05
C ALA A 34 -6.23 3.01 -1.54
N LYS A 35 -7.51 3.06 -1.15
CA LYS A 35 -7.96 2.85 0.23
C LYS A 35 -9.32 2.18 0.20
N THR A 36 -9.45 1.08 0.95
CA THR A 36 -10.70 0.35 1.13
C THR A 36 -10.99 0.22 2.62
N THR A 37 -12.19 0.63 3.05
CA THR A 37 -12.69 0.38 4.40
C THR A 37 -13.67 -0.79 4.37
N LEU A 38 -13.51 -1.71 5.30
CA LEU A 38 -14.29 -2.94 5.46
C LEU A 38 -15.08 -2.89 6.77
N ALA A 39 -15.82 -3.95 7.06
CA ALA A 39 -16.55 -4.08 8.32
C ALA A 39 -15.61 -4.10 9.54
N ASN A 40 -16.14 -3.79 10.73
CA ASN A 40 -15.41 -3.75 12.00
C ASN A 40 -14.17 -2.85 11.96
N ASP A 41 -14.27 -1.71 11.26
CA ASP A 41 -13.22 -0.69 11.14
C ASP A 41 -11.89 -1.18 10.56
N VAL A 42 -11.89 -2.32 9.85
CA VAL A 42 -10.70 -2.79 9.13
C VAL A 42 -10.48 -1.92 7.89
N MET A 43 -9.25 -1.49 7.67
CA MET A 43 -8.87 -0.66 6.53
C MET A 43 -7.68 -1.27 5.79
N VAL A 44 -7.73 -1.26 4.46
CA VAL A 44 -6.58 -1.55 3.61
C VAL A 44 -6.16 -0.24 2.95
N SER A 45 -4.89 0.15 3.06
CA SER A 45 -4.37 1.38 2.46
C SER A 45 -3.12 1.07 1.65
N THR A 46 -3.09 1.56 0.40
CA THR A 46 -1.94 1.46 -0.49
C THR A 46 -1.41 2.83 -0.82
N VAL A 47 -0.10 3.03 -0.67
CA VAL A 47 0.55 4.32 -0.84
C VAL A 47 1.85 4.18 -1.62
N PHE A 48 2.20 5.26 -2.31
CA PHE A 48 3.55 5.51 -2.79
C PHE A 48 4.40 6.10 -1.66
N LEU A 49 5.57 5.49 -1.44
CA LEU A 49 6.47 5.75 -0.33
C LEU A 49 7.38 6.97 -0.57
N GLY A 50 7.64 7.33 -1.83
CA GLY A 50 8.55 8.43 -2.19
C GLY A 50 10.03 8.18 -1.90
N LEU A 51 10.35 7.13 -1.16
CA LEU A 51 11.70 6.67 -0.88
C LEU A 51 11.82 5.19 -1.24
N ASP A 52 12.96 4.82 -1.81
CA ASP A 52 13.30 3.42 -2.06
C ASP A 52 13.50 2.68 -0.73
N HIS A 53 12.60 1.74 -0.44
CA HIS A 53 12.68 0.87 0.72
C HIS A 53 13.46 -0.43 0.45
N ASN A 54 14.10 -0.55 -0.70
CA ASN A 54 15.10 -1.56 -0.97
C ASN A 54 16.46 -1.11 -0.44
N PHE A 55 16.83 -1.56 0.77
CA PHE A 55 18.13 -1.23 1.38
C PHE A 55 19.33 -1.96 0.75
N GLY A 56 19.10 -2.76 -0.29
CA GLY A 56 20.11 -3.54 -0.99
C GLY A 56 20.39 -3.05 -2.41
N LYS A 57 20.78 -3.98 -3.28
CA LYS A 57 20.84 -3.76 -4.73
C LYS A 57 19.62 -4.42 -5.36
N GLY A 58 18.95 -3.74 -6.29
CA GLY A 58 17.87 -4.32 -7.06
C GLY A 58 16.85 -3.29 -7.52
N THR A 59 15.68 -3.78 -7.93
CA THR A 59 14.54 -2.94 -8.30
C THR A 59 14.07 -2.13 -7.07
N PRO A 60 13.81 -0.82 -7.22
CA PRO A 60 13.31 0.01 -6.13
C PRO A 60 11.97 -0.49 -5.59
N ILE A 61 11.81 -0.43 -4.27
CA ILE A 61 10.56 -0.72 -3.58
C ILE A 61 9.92 0.59 -3.14
N LEU A 62 8.88 1.00 -3.86
CA LEU A 62 8.33 2.36 -3.80
C LEU A 62 6.86 2.41 -3.40
N PHE A 63 6.23 1.25 -3.24
CA PHE A 63 4.83 1.16 -2.87
C PHE A 63 4.64 0.18 -1.72
N GLU A 64 3.63 0.44 -0.90
CA GLU A 64 3.25 -0.41 0.23
C GLU A 64 1.73 -0.50 0.32
N THR A 65 1.22 -1.71 0.52
CA THR A 65 -0.14 -1.97 0.99
C THR A 65 -0.08 -2.47 2.42
N MET A 66 -0.88 -1.91 3.31
CA MET A 66 -0.99 -2.35 4.70
C MET A 66 -2.45 -2.50 5.12
N ILE A 67 -2.72 -3.53 5.92
CA ILE A 67 -4.01 -3.73 6.62
C ILE A 67 -3.90 -3.10 8.01
N PHE A 68 -4.95 -2.38 8.41
CA PHE A 68 -5.12 -1.80 9.73
C PHE A 68 -6.38 -2.38 10.38
N GLY A 69 -6.24 -2.91 11.58
CA GLY A 69 -7.28 -3.58 12.35
C GLY A 69 -7.59 -5.01 11.89
N GLY A 70 -8.42 -5.70 12.68
CA GLY A 70 -8.83 -7.08 12.40
C GLY A 70 -7.75 -8.13 12.70
N GLU A 71 -7.89 -9.32 12.11
CA GLU A 71 -6.94 -10.44 12.32
C GLU A 71 -5.58 -10.21 11.67
N PHE A 72 -5.56 -9.50 10.52
CA PHE A 72 -4.36 -9.25 9.73
C PHE A 72 -3.78 -7.85 9.98
N ASP A 73 -3.98 -7.29 11.18
CA ASP A 73 -3.45 -5.96 11.52
C ASP A 73 -1.94 -5.89 11.29
N GLN A 74 -1.50 -4.80 10.66
CA GLN A 74 -0.12 -4.51 10.26
C GLN A 74 0.49 -5.47 9.25
N GLU A 75 -0.27 -6.42 8.73
CA GLU A 75 0.21 -7.20 7.60
C GLU A 75 0.40 -6.28 6.39
N MET A 76 1.55 -6.42 5.73
CA MET A 76 1.95 -5.55 4.64
C MET A 76 2.64 -6.31 3.52
N ASP A 77 2.47 -5.79 2.30
CA ASP A 77 3.19 -6.18 1.11
C ASP A 77 3.72 -4.93 0.41
N ARG A 78 4.84 -5.07 -0.31
CA ARG A 78 5.49 -3.96 -1.01
C ARG A 78 5.74 -4.26 -2.48
N TYR A 79 5.77 -3.21 -3.29
CA TYR A 79 5.79 -3.32 -4.75
C TYR A 79 6.72 -2.30 -5.38
N SER A 80 7.12 -2.57 -6.62
CA SER A 80 8.02 -1.70 -7.39
C SER A 80 7.24 -0.75 -8.29
N THR A 81 6.04 -1.13 -8.70
CA THR A 81 5.24 -0.39 -9.69
C THR A 81 3.83 -0.06 -9.17
N TRP A 82 3.22 0.97 -9.76
CA TRP A 82 1.84 1.38 -9.46
C TRP A 82 0.85 0.23 -9.75
N ASP A 83 0.95 -0.40 -10.92
CA ASP A 83 0.07 -1.51 -11.33
C ASP A 83 0.16 -2.72 -10.39
N GLU A 84 1.37 -3.06 -9.92
CA GLU A 84 1.54 -4.11 -8.91
C GLU A 84 0.90 -3.71 -7.58
N ALA A 85 1.01 -2.45 -7.19
CA ALA A 85 0.42 -1.93 -5.97
C ALA A 85 -1.12 -1.95 -6.02
N GLU A 86 -1.74 -1.64 -7.17
CA GLU A 86 -3.19 -1.77 -7.36
C GLU A 86 -3.64 -3.22 -7.25
N LYS A 87 -2.98 -4.14 -7.97
CA LYS A 87 -3.29 -5.59 -7.87
C LYS A 87 -3.05 -6.14 -6.47
N GLY A 88 -2.00 -5.65 -5.81
CA GLY A 88 -1.67 -5.97 -4.43
C GLY A 88 -2.73 -5.51 -3.44
N HIS A 89 -3.28 -4.31 -3.65
CA HIS A 89 -4.40 -3.78 -2.87
C HIS A 89 -5.60 -4.72 -2.91
N GLU A 90 -6.02 -5.13 -4.12
CA GLU A 90 -7.17 -6.02 -4.30
C GLU A 90 -6.99 -7.36 -3.59
N LYS A 91 -5.78 -7.93 -3.63
CA LYS A 91 -5.42 -9.15 -2.92
C LYS A 91 -5.54 -8.99 -1.40
N MET A 92 -4.99 -7.90 -0.85
CA MET A 92 -5.06 -7.61 0.59
C MET A 92 -6.49 -7.34 1.05
N VAL A 93 -7.31 -6.68 0.23
CA VAL A 93 -8.75 -6.53 0.47
C VAL A 93 -9.47 -7.87 0.48
N ALA A 94 -9.20 -8.75 -0.48
CA ALA A 94 -9.80 -10.08 -0.53
C ALA A 94 -9.40 -10.92 0.69
N LYS A 95 -8.13 -10.87 1.09
CA LYS A 95 -7.61 -11.50 2.30
C LYS A 95 -8.34 -11.00 3.55
N ALA A 96 -8.37 -9.69 3.77
CA ALA A 96 -9.06 -9.09 4.90
C ALA A 96 -10.56 -9.43 4.91
N LYS A 97 -11.19 -9.55 3.74
CA LYS A 97 -12.60 -9.96 3.62
C LYS A 97 -12.83 -11.42 4.02
N SER A 98 -11.92 -12.33 3.69
CA SER A 98 -12.11 -13.78 3.87
C SER A 98 -12.35 -14.16 5.34
N HIS A 99 -11.74 -13.44 6.27
CA HIS A 99 -11.91 -13.65 7.70
C HIS A 99 -13.32 -13.33 8.21
N PHE A 100 -14.01 -12.31 7.63
CA PHE A 100 -15.38 -12.00 8.05
C PHE A 100 -16.38 -13.12 7.75
N TYR A 101 -16.19 -13.84 6.64
CA TYR A 101 -17.08 -14.92 6.24
C TYR A 101 -16.84 -16.19 7.07
N GLN A 102 -15.59 -16.50 7.40
CA GLN A 102 -15.25 -17.68 8.21
C GLN A 102 -15.82 -17.60 9.64
N HIS A 103 -15.91 -16.40 10.22
CA HIS A 103 -16.52 -16.22 11.54
C HIS A 103 -18.05 -16.16 11.52
N LYS A 104 -18.66 -15.75 10.42
CA LYS A 104 -20.12 -15.76 10.27
C LYS A 104 -20.65 -17.19 10.21
N GLU A 105 -20.00 -18.08 9.45
CA GLU A 105 -20.43 -19.47 9.34
C GLU A 105 -20.22 -20.26 10.64
N LYS A 106 -19.09 -20.07 11.33
CA LYS A 106 -18.83 -20.68 12.65
C LYS A 106 -19.81 -20.25 13.74
N ARG A 107 -20.38 -19.03 13.64
CA ARG A 107 -21.40 -18.53 14.57
C ARG A 107 -22.78 -19.11 14.28
N GLN A 108 -23.11 -19.40 13.01
CA GLN A 108 -24.39 -19.98 12.63
C GLN A 108 -24.45 -21.50 12.86
N SER A 109 -23.32 -22.21 12.82
CA SER A 109 -23.25 -23.67 13.06
C SER A 109 -23.19 -24.07 14.54
N ARG A 110 -23.31 -23.12 15.47
CA ARG A 110 -23.28 -23.33 16.93
C ARG A 110 -24.63 -23.09 17.60
N LEU A 111 -25.69 -22.93 16.81
CA LEU A 111 -27.10 -22.85 17.22
C LEU A 111 -27.83 -24.08 16.70
#